data_AF-X1FHQ8-F1
#
_entry.id   AF-X1FHQ8-F1
#
_cell.length_a   1.000
_cell.length_b   1.000
_cell.length_c   1.000
_cell.angle_alpha   90.00
_cell.angle_beta   90.00
_cell.angle_gamma   90.00
#
_symmetry.space_group_name_H-M   'P 1'
#
loop_
_entity.id
_entity.type
_entity.pdbx_description
1 polymer ?
#
loop_
_entity_poly.entity_id
_entity_poly.type
_entity_poly.pdbx_seq_one_letter_code
_entity_poly.pdbx_strand_id
1 'polypeptide(L)'
;YLKDLEERYKYYYDVERNKEILNVRVDIFAKSSTEHFRQVLTKKIKIDQHYTKEYAVVKTLEGFGDEDEVENFSKFIKSLVNELFVPSVNIMCTIINGVLISTPGFSEEAIRSAERFKFSKSFMLGIKGWCGIRLILVDLKEQRLYSNQKGKEVLSAYKIKSSSGGDKEKNLK
;
A
#
# COMPACT_ATOMS: atom_id res chain seq x y z
N TYR A 1 8.82 -6.69 -12.32
CA TYR A 1 8.03 -5.72 -11.53
C TYR A 1 8.43 -5.67 -10.06
N LEU A 2 8.32 -6.76 -9.27
CA LEU A 2 8.65 -6.75 -7.83
C LEU A 2 10.02 -6.18 -7.47
N LYS A 3 11.10 -6.56 -8.19
CA LYS A 3 12.45 -6.02 -7.96
C LYS A 3 12.49 -4.49 -8.11
N ASP A 4 11.83 -3.97 -9.13
CA ASP A 4 11.77 -2.53 -9.40
C ASP A 4 10.92 -1.78 -8.36
N LEU A 5 9.84 -2.40 -7.85
CA LEU A 5 9.05 -1.85 -6.75
C LEU A 5 9.87 -1.81 -5.44
N GLU A 6 10.61 -2.88 -5.14
CA GLU A 6 11.50 -2.96 -3.98
C GLU A 6 12.58 -1.87 -4.00
N GLU A 7 13.25 -1.67 -5.13
CA GLU A 7 14.25 -0.62 -5.28
C GLU A 7 13.66 0.77 -5.04
N ARG A 8 12.44 1.04 -5.50
CA ARG A 8 11.75 2.31 -5.18
C ARG A 8 11.45 2.45 -3.69
N TYR A 9 11.06 1.36 -3.01
CA TYR A 9 10.78 1.42 -1.58
C TYR A 9 12.01 1.65 -0.72
N LYS A 10 13.18 1.08 -1.07
CA LYS A 10 14.42 1.26 -0.30
C LYS A 10 14.83 2.71 -0.08
N TYR A 11 14.39 3.64 -0.93
CA TYR A 11 14.65 5.07 -0.75
C TYR A 11 13.87 5.71 0.40
N TYR A 12 12.71 5.15 0.77
CA TYR A 12 11.76 5.79 1.70
C TYR A 12 11.33 4.88 2.86
N TYR A 13 11.59 3.57 2.76
CA TYR A 13 11.12 2.56 3.68
C TYR A 13 12.27 1.65 4.12
N ASP A 14 12.14 1.09 5.33
CA ASP A 14 12.83 -0.13 5.72
C ASP A 14 12.07 -1.32 5.13
N VAL A 15 12.75 -2.19 4.37
CA VAL A 15 12.15 -3.18 3.48
C VAL A 15 12.57 -4.61 3.87
N GLU A 16 11.58 -5.46 4.11
CA GLU A 16 11.74 -6.89 4.38
C GLU A 16 11.13 -7.71 3.23
N ARG A 17 11.84 -8.74 2.75
CA ARG A 17 11.38 -9.63 1.66
C ARG A 17 10.87 -10.96 2.21
N ASN A 18 9.88 -11.54 1.52
CA ASN A 18 9.37 -12.90 1.78
C ASN A 18 8.98 -13.13 3.25
N LYS A 19 8.36 -12.12 3.87
CA LYS A 19 8.00 -12.17 5.29
C LYS A 19 6.71 -12.95 5.48
N GLU A 20 6.65 -13.72 6.55
CA GLU A 20 5.40 -14.35 6.99
C GLU A 20 4.77 -13.49 8.10
N ILE A 21 3.49 -13.15 7.93
CA ILE A 21 2.73 -12.37 8.90
C ILE A 21 1.35 -13.01 9.02
N LEU A 22 0.95 -13.41 10.24
CA LEU A 22 -0.30 -14.12 10.47
C LEU A 22 -0.48 -15.34 9.54
N ASN A 23 0.57 -16.12 9.35
CA ASN A 23 0.64 -17.28 8.44
C ASN A 23 0.40 -16.96 6.95
N VAL A 24 0.44 -15.68 6.56
CA VAL A 24 0.39 -15.25 5.16
C VAL A 24 1.78 -14.78 4.74
N ARG A 25 2.32 -15.41 3.70
CA ARG A 25 3.55 -14.97 3.06
C ARG A 25 3.29 -13.76 2.17
N VAL A 26 4.02 -12.68 2.43
CA VAL A 26 4.04 -11.44 1.64
C VAL A 26 5.40 -11.29 0.95
N ASP A 27 5.40 -10.83 -0.29
CA ASP A 27 6.62 -10.68 -1.07
C ASP A 27 7.50 -9.55 -0.56
N ILE A 28 6.85 -8.42 -0.22
CA ILE A 28 7.50 -7.23 0.32
C ILE A 28 6.66 -6.72 1.48
N PHE A 29 7.32 -6.52 2.62
CA PHE A 29 6.79 -5.77 3.75
C PHE A 29 7.71 -4.57 3.98
N ALA A 30 7.21 -3.36 3.79
CA ALA A 30 8.00 -2.15 3.92
C ALA A 30 7.36 -1.20 4.93
N LYS A 31 8.17 -0.54 5.76
CA LYS A 31 7.70 0.37 6.82
C LYS A 31 8.43 1.71 6.79
N SER A 32 7.70 2.80 6.97
CA SER A 32 8.25 4.15 7.13
C SER A 32 7.56 4.89 8.27
N SER A 33 8.21 5.92 8.80
CA SER A 33 7.65 6.81 9.82
C SER A 33 8.06 8.24 9.49
N THR A 34 7.08 9.11 9.31
CA THR A 34 7.29 10.52 8.97
C THR A 34 6.89 11.39 10.15
N GLU A 35 7.79 12.26 10.59
CA GLU A 35 7.53 13.25 11.63
C GLU A 35 6.83 14.49 11.08
N HIS A 36 5.83 14.97 11.82
CA HIS A 36 5.12 16.22 11.59
C HIS A 36 5.13 17.05 12.87
N PHE A 37 5.34 18.36 12.72
CA PHE A 37 5.29 19.31 13.82
C PHE A 37 4.02 20.15 13.73
N ARG A 38 3.25 20.22 14.82
CA ARG A 38 2.11 21.14 14.95
C ARG A 38 2.44 22.23 15.96
N GLN A 39 2.32 23.49 15.57
CA GLN A 39 2.40 24.61 16.52
C GLN A 39 1.04 24.79 17.20
N VAL A 40 0.99 24.66 18.51
CA VAL A 40 -0.21 24.91 19.31
C VAL A 40 -0.08 26.28 19.98
N LEU A 41 -0.89 27.25 19.55
CA LEU A 41 -0.96 28.57 20.18
C LEU A 41 -1.74 28.48 21.51
N THR A 42 -1.03 28.13 22.57
CA THR A 42 -1.44 28.41 23.96
C THR A 42 -0.61 29.56 24.54
N LYS A 43 -0.96 30.11 25.72
CA LYS A 43 -0.18 31.18 26.41
C LYS A 43 1.32 30.87 26.57
N LYS A 44 1.71 29.59 26.42
CA LYS A 44 3.07 29.13 26.10
C LYS A 44 2.98 28.39 24.75
N ILE A 45 3.79 28.77 23.77
CA ILE A 45 3.85 28.03 22.50
C ILE A 45 4.38 26.62 22.81
N LYS A 46 3.60 25.59 22.47
CA LYS A 46 4.04 24.19 22.53
C LYS A 46 4.16 23.63 21.12
N ILE A 47 5.27 22.97 20.84
CA ILE A 47 5.48 22.19 19.63
C ILE A 47 4.99 20.77 19.95
N ASP A 48 3.94 20.32 19.27
CA ASP A 48 3.46 18.94 19.36
C ASP A 48 4.05 18.12 18.20
N GLN A 49 4.60 16.95 18.51
CA GLN A 49 5.23 16.05 17.53
C GLN A 49 4.29 14.90 17.26
N HIS A 50 3.93 14.71 15.99
CA HIS A 50 3.09 13.61 15.56
C HIS A 50 3.74 12.82 14.43
N TYR A 51 3.56 11.51 14.45
CA TYR A 51 4.08 10.59 13.46
C TYR A 51 2.96 10.07 12.56
N THR A 52 3.25 10.00 11.27
CA THR A 52 2.53 9.13 10.33
C THR A 52 3.33 7.86 10.14
N LYS A 53 2.73 6.71 10.41
CA LYS A 53 3.30 5.40 10.06
C LYS A 53 2.71 4.93 8.74
N GLU A 54 3.55 4.50 7.81
CA GLU A 54 3.10 3.92 6.55
C GLU A 54 3.70 2.53 6.37
N TYR A 55 2.86 1.59 5.97
CA TYR A 55 3.23 0.23 5.66
C TYR A 55 2.87 -0.06 4.20
N ALA A 56 3.75 -0.71 3.46
CA ALA A 56 3.43 -1.35 2.20
C ALA A 56 3.47 -2.86 2.37
N VAL A 57 2.37 -3.52 2.02
CA VAL A 57 2.19 -4.96 2.12
C VAL A 57 1.90 -5.47 0.73
N VAL A 58 2.92 -6.06 0.09
CA VAL A 58 2.85 -6.49 -1.31
C VAL A 58 2.75 -8.01 -1.36
N LYS A 59 1.76 -8.51 -2.08
CA LYS A 59 1.57 -9.92 -2.37
C LYS A 59 1.31 -10.14 -3.86
N THR A 60 1.94 -11.17 -4.41
CA THR A 60 1.75 -11.64 -5.76
C THR A 60 0.91 -12.91 -5.72
N LEU A 61 -0.08 -12.98 -6.61
CA LEU A 61 -0.89 -14.16 -6.82
C LEU A 61 -0.13 -15.15 -7.71
N GLU A 62 -0.33 -16.44 -7.43
CA GLU A 62 0.20 -17.52 -8.27
C GLU A 62 -0.57 -17.64 -9.59
N GLY A 63 -1.81 -17.15 -9.64
CA GLY A 63 -2.70 -17.26 -10.79
C GLY A 63 -3.55 -16.01 -11.04
N PHE A 64 -4.68 -16.22 -11.72
CA PHE A 64 -5.66 -15.19 -12.01
C PHE A 64 -6.37 -14.73 -10.73
N GLY A 65 -6.49 -13.42 -10.55
CA GLY A 65 -7.11 -12.86 -9.36
C GLY A 65 -8.62 -12.76 -9.53
N ASP A 66 -9.35 -13.62 -8.84
CA ASP A 66 -10.81 -13.54 -8.71
C ASP A 66 -11.23 -12.71 -7.48
N GLU A 67 -12.55 -12.62 -7.27
CA GLU A 67 -13.11 -11.87 -6.13
C GLU A 67 -12.69 -12.44 -4.78
N ASP A 68 -12.56 -13.77 -4.67
CA ASP A 68 -12.18 -14.45 -3.43
C ASP A 68 -10.74 -14.12 -3.03
N GLU A 69 -9.81 -14.10 -3.98
CA GLU A 69 -8.41 -13.69 -3.74
C GLU A 69 -8.32 -12.24 -3.23
N VAL A 70 -9.08 -11.33 -3.85
CA VAL A 70 -9.14 -9.92 -3.42
C VAL A 70 -9.78 -9.79 -2.04
N GLU A 71 -10.84 -10.54 -1.76
CA GLU A 71 -11.52 -10.51 -0.46
C GLU A 71 -10.65 -11.11 0.65
N ASN A 72 -9.97 -12.23 0.39
CA ASN A 72 -9.05 -12.87 1.33
C ASN A 72 -7.86 -11.95 1.65
N PHE A 73 -7.26 -11.35 0.63
CA PHE A 73 -6.21 -10.36 0.83
C PHE A 73 -6.72 -9.14 1.61
N SER A 74 -7.92 -8.67 1.30
CA SER A 74 -8.58 -7.56 2.01
C SER A 74 -8.83 -7.86 3.50
N LYS A 75 -9.24 -9.09 3.82
CA LYS A 75 -9.40 -9.58 5.21
C LYS A 75 -8.06 -9.63 5.94
N PHE A 76 -7.03 -10.13 5.26
CA PHE A 76 -5.67 -10.17 5.79
C PHE A 76 -5.12 -8.77 6.10
N ILE A 77 -5.14 -7.82 5.17
CA ILE A 77 -4.62 -6.46 5.44
C ILE A 77 -5.45 -5.71 6.50
N LYS A 78 -6.74 -6.06 6.67
CA LYS A 78 -7.55 -5.57 7.79
C LYS A 78 -7.10 -6.14 9.13
N SER A 79 -6.75 -7.42 9.21
CA SER A 79 -6.27 -8.02 10.46
C SER A 79 -4.92 -7.43 10.88
N LEU A 80 -4.06 -7.07 9.92
CA LEU A 80 -2.79 -6.37 10.19
C LEU A 80 -2.97 -5.05 10.94
N VAL A 81 -4.12 -4.38 10.83
CA VAL A 81 -4.39 -3.16 11.59
C VAL A 81 -4.37 -3.42 13.09
N ASN A 82 -4.77 -4.59 13.57
CA ASN A 82 -4.72 -4.89 15.00
C ASN A 82 -3.31 -5.31 15.46
N GLU A 83 -2.52 -5.94 14.59
CA GLU A 83 -1.16 -6.38 14.89
C GLU A 83 -0.14 -5.24 14.83
N LEU A 84 -0.23 -4.38 13.81
CA LEU A 84 0.75 -3.33 13.54
C LEU A 84 0.47 -2.03 14.29
N PHE A 85 -0.76 -1.87 14.79
CA PHE A 85 -1.18 -0.64 15.44
C PHE A 85 -1.09 -0.73 16.96
N VAL A 86 -0.18 0.04 17.52
CA VAL A 86 -0.17 0.37 18.94
C VAL A 86 -0.73 1.79 19.09
N PRO A 87 -1.96 1.96 19.62
CA PRO A 87 -2.56 3.29 19.79
C PRO A 87 -1.66 4.20 20.63
N SER A 88 -1.21 5.30 20.06
CA SER A 88 -0.35 6.27 20.73
C SER A 88 -0.80 7.69 20.39
N VAL A 89 -0.76 8.58 21.38
CA VAL A 89 -1.05 10.01 21.18
C VAL A 89 -0.04 10.68 20.24
N ASN A 90 1.16 10.10 20.13
CA ASN A 90 2.19 10.59 19.22
C ASN A 90 1.98 10.05 17.79
N ILE A 91 1.16 9.01 17.58
CA ILE A 91 0.89 8.47 16.24
C ILE A 91 -0.47 8.99 15.79
N MET A 92 -0.46 9.98 14.90
CA MET A 92 -1.70 10.59 14.41
C MET A 92 -2.37 9.71 13.35
N CYS A 93 -1.58 9.10 12.47
CA CYS A 93 -2.08 8.38 11.31
C CYS A 93 -1.27 7.11 11.07
N THR A 94 -1.97 6.02 10.72
CA THR A 94 -1.36 4.82 10.18
C THR A 94 -1.99 4.43 8.86
N ILE A 95 -1.19 4.27 7.82
CA ILE A 95 -1.64 3.91 6.49
C ILE A 95 -1.08 2.55 6.13
N ILE A 96 -1.94 1.65 5.64
CA ILE A 96 -1.51 0.40 5.01
C ILE A 96 -1.83 0.49 3.52
N ASN A 97 -0.80 0.42 2.69
CA ASN A 97 -0.92 0.17 1.26
C ASN A 97 -0.90 -1.35 1.04
N GLY A 98 -2.07 -1.95 0.90
CA GLY A 98 -2.21 -3.34 0.49
C GLY A 98 -2.14 -3.43 -1.03
N VAL A 99 -1.14 -4.14 -1.55
CA VAL A 99 -0.86 -4.23 -2.99
C VAL A 99 -0.93 -5.69 -3.40
N LEU A 100 -1.91 -6.02 -4.24
CA LEU A 100 -2.08 -7.35 -4.80
C LEU A 100 -1.68 -7.32 -6.28
N ILE A 101 -0.77 -8.20 -6.68
CA ILE A 101 -0.21 -8.25 -8.03
C ILE A 101 -0.64 -9.54 -8.69
N SER A 102 -1.14 -9.45 -9.92
CA SER A 102 -1.45 -10.61 -10.75
C SER A 102 -0.74 -10.52 -12.10
N THR A 103 -0.04 -11.59 -12.48
CA THR A 103 0.56 -11.72 -13.80
C THR A 103 -0.49 -11.94 -14.90
N PRO A 104 -1.44 -12.90 -14.74
CA PRO A 104 -2.50 -13.11 -15.74
C PRO A 104 -3.68 -12.12 -15.66
N GLY A 105 -3.67 -11.21 -14.69
CA GLY A 105 -4.67 -10.16 -14.50
C GLY A 105 -5.77 -10.51 -13.48
N PHE A 106 -6.83 -9.71 -13.47
CA PHE A 106 -7.95 -9.83 -12.53
C PHE A 106 -9.31 -9.96 -13.23
N SER A 107 -10.27 -10.59 -12.57
CA SER A 107 -11.66 -10.61 -13.01
C SER A 107 -12.33 -9.24 -12.83
N GLU A 108 -13.41 -8.98 -13.55
CA GLU A 108 -14.18 -7.74 -13.35
C GLU A 108 -14.76 -7.65 -11.93
N GLU A 109 -15.19 -8.77 -11.38
CA GLU A 109 -15.72 -8.89 -10.02
C GLU A 109 -14.64 -8.54 -8.98
N ALA A 110 -13.42 -9.06 -9.17
CA ALA A 110 -12.26 -8.76 -8.35
C ALA A 110 -11.92 -7.27 -8.36
N ILE A 111 -11.90 -6.65 -9.55
CA ILE A 111 -11.68 -5.21 -9.73
C ILE A 111 -12.77 -4.41 -9.01
N ARG A 112 -14.04 -4.74 -9.23
CA ARG A 112 -15.18 -4.06 -8.59
C ARG A 112 -15.14 -4.23 -7.06
N SER A 113 -14.74 -5.39 -6.56
CA SER A 113 -14.56 -5.65 -5.13
C SER A 113 -13.49 -4.72 -4.54
N ALA A 114 -12.34 -4.59 -5.20
CA ALA A 114 -11.29 -3.67 -4.78
C ALA A 114 -11.72 -2.20 -4.83
N GLU A 115 -12.44 -1.77 -5.87
CA GLU A 115 -12.93 -0.38 -6.00
C GLU A 115 -13.93 -0.01 -4.90
N ARG A 116 -14.81 -0.95 -4.52
CA ARG A 116 -15.79 -0.78 -3.44
C ARG A 116 -15.19 -0.89 -2.03
N PHE A 117 -13.98 -1.44 -1.89
CA PHE A 117 -13.35 -1.66 -0.59
C PHE A 117 -13.19 -0.35 0.20
N LYS A 118 -13.70 -0.35 1.43
CA LYS A 118 -13.57 0.77 2.37
C LYS A 118 -13.09 0.27 3.72
N PHE A 119 -12.10 0.97 4.27
CA PHE A 119 -11.65 0.75 5.63
C PHE A 119 -11.10 2.04 6.23
N SER A 120 -11.61 2.37 7.41
CA SER A 120 -11.07 3.40 8.29
C SER A 120 -11.40 3.01 9.71
N LYS A 121 -10.42 3.12 10.61
CA LYS A 121 -10.60 2.83 12.04
C LYS A 121 -9.99 3.97 12.85
N SER A 122 -10.82 4.66 13.63
CA SER A 122 -10.35 5.69 14.55
C SER A 122 -10.23 5.13 15.95
N PHE A 123 -9.21 5.56 16.70
CA PHE A 123 -8.94 5.07 18.05
C PHE A 123 -9.26 6.14 19.07
N MET A 124 -10.06 5.78 20.08
CA MET A 124 -10.67 6.68 21.05
C MET A 124 -11.23 7.97 20.44
N LEU A 125 -12.24 7.83 19.58
CA LEU A 125 -12.87 8.95 18.86
C LEU A 125 -11.88 9.83 18.05
N GLY A 126 -10.72 9.27 17.68
CA GLY A 126 -9.68 9.94 16.91
C GLY A 126 -8.55 10.56 17.76
N ILE A 127 -8.68 10.55 19.09
CA ILE A 127 -7.67 11.12 19.99
C ILE A 127 -6.36 10.30 19.98
N LYS A 128 -6.44 8.98 19.73
CA LYS A 128 -5.27 8.11 19.58
C LYS A 128 -4.98 7.81 18.10
N GLY A 129 -5.32 8.76 17.23
CA GLY A 129 -5.11 8.67 15.80
C GLY A 129 -6.13 7.81 15.06
N TRP A 130 -5.90 7.66 13.76
CA TRP A 130 -6.72 6.85 12.86
C TRP A 130 -5.86 5.99 11.94
N CYS A 131 -6.45 4.90 11.47
CA CYS A 131 -5.86 4.01 10.49
C CYS A 131 -6.73 3.93 9.23
N GLY A 132 -6.10 3.92 8.06
CA GLY A 132 -6.74 3.72 6.78
C GLY A 132 -6.01 2.68 5.93
N ILE A 133 -6.76 2.02 5.05
CA ILE A 133 -6.19 1.08 4.08
C ILE A 133 -6.43 1.61 2.67
N ARG A 134 -5.35 1.62 1.89
CA ARG A 134 -5.33 1.82 0.45
C ARG A 134 -5.15 0.44 -0.17
N LEU A 135 -6.13 -0.03 -0.93
CA LEU A 135 -6.06 -1.31 -1.64
C LEU A 135 -5.75 -1.02 -3.11
N ILE A 136 -4.69 -1.62 -3.62
CA ILE A 136 -4.20 -1.46 -5.00
C ILE A 136 -4.10 -2.84 -5.64
N LEU A 137 -4.68 -2.98 -6.84
CA LEU A 137 -4.46 -4.12 -7.71
C LEU A 137 -3.51 -3.71 -8.83
N VAL A 138 -2.51 -4.54 -9.10
CA VAL A 138 -1.55 -4.37 -10.21
C VAL A 138 -1.77 -5.49 -11.20
N ASP A 139 -2.43 -5.16 -12.32
CA ASP A 139 -2.63 -6.07 -13.44
C ASP A 139 -1.45 -5.95 -14.40
N LEU A 140 -0.58 -6.96 -14.42
CA LEU A 140 0.60 -6.96 -15.29
C LEU A 140 0.28 -7.36 -16.73
N LYS A 141 -0.83 -8.07 -16.97
CA LYS A 141 -1.26 -8.49 -18.31
C LYS A 141 -1.74 -7.29 -19.11
N GLU A 142 -2.67 -6.53 -18.53
CA GLU A 142 -3.28 -5.35 -19.16
C GLU A 142 -2.48 -4.07 -18.90
N GLN A 143 -1.43 -4.16 -18.06
CA GLN A 143 -0.64 -3.03 -17.57
C GLN A 143 -1.48 -1.94 -16.90
N ARG A 144 -2.49 -2.35 -16.13
CA ARG A 144 -3.46 -1.46 -15.48
C ARG A 144 -3.35 -1.52 -13.97
N LEU A 145 -3.76 -0.42 -13.34
CA LEU A 145 -3.85 -0.30 -11.89
C LEU A 145 -5.29 -0.02 -11.50
N TYR A 146 -5.76 -0.71 -10.49
CA TYR A 146 -7.08 -0.50 -9.89
C TYR A 146 -6.90 -0.21 -8.41
N SER A 147 -7.82 0.53 -7.82
CA SER A 147 -7.75 0.81 -6.39
C SER A 147 -9.09 1.23 -5.81
N ASN A 148 -9.21 1.11 -4.49
CA ASN A 148 -10.26 1.81 -3.79
C ASN A 148 -10.05 3.34 -3.82
N GLN A 149 -11.07 4.10 -3.41
CA GLN A 149 -11.04 5.57 -3.46
C GLN A 149 -9.79 6.19 -2.79
N LYS A 150 -9.32 5.65 -1.65
CA LYS A 150 -8.12 6.14 -0.97
C LYS A 150 -6.82 5.78 -1.72
N GLY A 151 -6.79 4.64 -2.41
CA GLY A 151 -5.61 4.19 -3.15
C GLY A 151 -5.28 5.04 -4.38
N LYS A 152 -6.25 5.80 -4.91
CA LYS A 152 -6.04 6.76 -6.02
C LYS A 152 -4.90 7.75 -5.75
N GLU A 153 -4.70 8.14 -4.49
CA GLU A 153 -3.66 9.08 -4.06
C GLU A 153 -2.23 8.58 -4.36
N VAL A 154 -2.04 7.26 -4.45
CA VAL A 154 -0.70 6.63 -4.54
C VAL A 154 -0.48 5.82 -5.81
N LEU A 155 -1.47 5.75 -6.72
CA LEU A 155 -1.38 4.94 -7.94
C LEU A 155 -0.14 5.23 -8.79
N SER A 156 0.34 6.47 -8.81
CA SER A 156 1.55 6.86 -9.55
C SER A 156 2.81 6.11 -9.10
N ALA A 157 2.91 5.76 -7.81
CA ALA A 157 4.04 5.00 -7.25
C ALA A 157 4.08 3.53 -7.70
N TYR A 158 2.93 3.01 -8.16
CA TYR A 158 2.74 1.62 -8.60
C TYR A 158 2.75 1.45 -10.12
N LYS A 159 2.95 2.54 -10.88
CA LYS A 159 3.00 2.49 -12.34
C LYS A 159 3.97 1.41 -12.82
N ILE A 160 3.49 0.62 -13.78
CA ILE A 160 4.30 -0.35 -14.49
C ILE A 160 5.14 0.45 -15.49
N LYS A 161 6.47 0.39 -15.34
CA LYS A 161 7.37 1.01 -16.32
C LYS A 161 7.14 0.30 -17.65
N SER A 162 6.73 1.04 -18.68
CA SER A 162 6.83 0.53 -20.03
C SER A 162 8.31 0.29 -20.33
N SER A 163 8.64 -0.89 -20.83
CA SER A 163 9.92 -1.09 -21.49
C SER A 163 9.93 -0.15 -22.70
N SER A 164 10.67 0.96 -22.60
CA SER A 164 11.03 1.80 -23.73
C SER A 164 11.48 0.88 -24.87
N GLY A 165 10.87 1.03 -26.05
CA GLY A 165 11.12 0.17 -27.21
C GLY A 165 12.63 0.05 -27.51
N GLY A 166 13.10 -1.20 -27.56
CA GLY A 166 14.37 -1.53 -28.17
C GLY A 166 14.27 -1.45 -29.70
N ASP A 167 15.30 -0.87 -30.30
CA ASP A 167 15.75 -1.03 -31.69
C ASP A 167 14.75 -0.78 -32.83
N LYS A 168 14.65 0.49 -33.25
CA LYS A 168 14.50 0.84 -34.67
C LYS A 168 15.51 1.92 -35.06
N GLU A 169 16.78 1.57 -35.04
CA GLU A 169 17.78 2.26 -35.88
C GLU A 169 18.81 1.24 -36.37
N LYS A 170 18.35 0.32 -37.22
CA LYS A 170 19.19 -0.37 -38.19
C LYS A 170 18.66 -0.07 -39.58
N ASN A 171 19.57 0.42 -40.41
CA ASN A 171 19.50 0.62 -41.86
C ASN A 171 18.94 1.97 -42.33
N LEU A 172 19.80 2.99 -42.34
CA LEU A 172 20.01 3.72 -43.60
C LEU A 172 21.36 3.28 -44.17
N LYS A 173 21.29 2.60 -45.32
CA LYS A 173 22.34 2.60 -46.33
C LYS A 173 22.14 3.85 -47.19
#